data_AF-A0AAV2HN11-F1
#
_entry.id   AF-A0AAV2HN11-F1
#
_cell.length_a   1.000
_cell.length_b   1.000
_cell.length_c   1.000
_cell.angle_alpha   90.00
_cell.angle_beta   90.00
_cell.angle_gamma   90.00
#
_symmetry.space_group_name_H-M   'P 1'
#
loop_
_entity.id
_entity.type
_entity.pdbx_description
1 polymer ?
#
loop_
_entity_poly.entity_id
_entity_poly.type
_entity_poly.pdbx_seq_one_letter_code
_entity_poly.pdbx_strand_id
1 'polypeptide(L)'
;QVARLTDVWLFTEGLNAGISKYIGEAVMQELLKRQTTRDIQGMGGKLAVIGLVSISDLDYGDWIEKQSACVYILHFPRQDLQQVVPIENRGNDRRELNPYHTQFMLLKGADPGDKEAQWNARFNIEARLMQCMDLLRIERSSDAPSHTPGRDFRTSRHTPVVGILIQGGPPEIDRVLWLLKKQLPVIVLRRKGFASGLIAYAYYEGMKGGSSQHLESIVKPQLAQQVLEAFPEYCLDNDQAKLQCRDKILECVKYAVQGDRHFLTVVDPNMSQVDLKDLSKFILTAIVTSQSHGTGSREEIAWNLRLTLHWNQPKFAAQRILNGTIGSSYRVRDDLFLEALLLPKREQFVELFLNNGLCLHRLLIPSRLSFLYEQSLENDFFVGICLEKVLNRKTVSGRSVGTVWGEGGEL
;
A
#
# COMPACT_ATOMS: atom_id res chain seq x y z
N GLN A 1 0.71 0.19 11.50
CA GLN A 1 1.17 1.61 11.43
C GLN A 1 0.79 2.29 10.11
N VAL A 2 1.20 1.78 8.94
CA VAL A 2 0.89 2.41 7.64
C VAL A 2 -0.61 2.66 7.47
N ALA A 3 -1.42 1.60 7.62
CA ALA A 3 -2.88 1.68 7.56
C ALA A 3 -3.53 2.59 8.63
N ARG A 4 -2.81 2.97 9.69
CA ARG A 4 -3.27 3.91 10.72
C ARG A 4 -3.13 5.36 10.27
N LEU A 5 -2.03 5.66 9.58
CA LEU A 5 -1.64 7.01 9.21
C LEU A 5 -2.24 7.43 7.86
N THR A 6 -2.55 6.48 6.99
CA THR A 6 -3.09 6.76 5.65
C THR A 6 -4.16 5.76 5.26
N ASP A 7 -4.99 6.14 4.30
CA ASP A 7 -5.93 5.25 3.65
C ASP A 7 -5.17 4.17 2.87
N VAL A 8 -5.45 2.90 3.15
CA VAL A 8 -4.78 1.75 2.52
C VAL A 8 -5.79 0.68 2.19
N TRP A 9 -5.64 0.08 1.01
CA TRP A 9 -6.32 -1.14 0.62
C TRP A 9 -5.35 -2.31 0.69
N LEU A 10 -5.73 -3.37 1.40
CA LEU A 10 -4.99 -4.62 1.49
C LEU A 10 -5.74 -5.68 0.69
N PHE A 11 -5.11 -6.21 -0.35
CA PHE A 11 -5.63 -7.34 -1.10
C PHE A 11 -4.98 -8.63 -0.60
N THR A 12 -5.81 -9.63 -0.29
CA THR A 12 -5.37 -10.91 0.26
C THR A 12 -6.15 -12.06 -0.39
N GLU A 13 -5.89 -13.29 0.06
CA GLU A 13 -6.68 -14.46 -0.34
C GLU A 13 -8.06 -14.53 0.31
N GLY A 14 -8.31 -13.74 1.37
CA GLY A 14 -9.60 -13.70 2.05
C GLY A 14 -9.99 -14.93 2.88
N LEU A 15 -9.41 -16.11 2.64
CA LEU A 15 -9.66 -17.30 3.46
C LEU A 15 -9.10 -17.14 4.88
N ASN A 16 -9.70 -17.83 5.84
CA ASN A 16 -9.26 -17.88 7.23
C ASN A 16 -8.08 -18.86 7.44
N ALA A 17 -7.14 -18.82 6.51
CA ALA A 17 -5.95 -19.66 6.46
C ALA A 17 -4.71 -18.85 6.09
N GLY A 18 -3.55 -19.47 6.24
CA GLY A 18 -2.27 -18.91 5.81
C GLY A 18 -2.04 -17.49 6.33
N ILE A 19 -1.53 -16.62 5.44
CA ILE A 19 -1.23 -15.24 5.80
C ILE A 19 -2.48 -14.37 6.00
N SER A 20 -3.57 -14.66 5.28
CA SER A 20 -4.83 -13.91 5.36
C SER A 20 -5.40 -13.93 6.79
N LYS A 21 -5.27 -15.07 7.49
CA LYS A 21 -5.65 -15.18 8.91
C LYS A 21 -4.89 -14.18 9.79
N TYR A 22 -3.56 -14.17 9.70
CA TYR A 22 -2.71 -13.28 10.49
C TYR A 22 -2.94 -11.79 10.15
N ILE A 23 -3.19 -11.47 8.88
CA ILE A 23 -3.58 -10.11 8.47
C ILE A 23 -4.91 -9.73 9.14
N GLY A 24 -5.91 -10.61 9.11
CA GLY A 24 -7.19 -10.39 9.76
C GLY A 24 -7.05 -10.13 11.27
N GLU A 25 -6.28 -10.96 11.97
CA GLU A 25 -6.00 -10.78 13.41
C GLU A 25 -5.32 -9.44 13.70
N ALA A 26 -4.32 -9.05 12.88
CA ALA A 26 -3.65 -7.75 13.00
C ALA A 26 -4.60 -6.57 12.75
N VAL A 27 -5.53 -6.70 11.80
CA VAL A 27 -6.57 -5.71 11.51
C VAL A 27 -7.51 -5.57 12.70
N MET A 28 -7.98 -6.68 13.27
CA MET A 28 -8.82 -6.68 14.46
C MET A 28 -8.13 -5.96 15.64
N GLN A 29 -6.86 -6.29 15.93
CA GLN A 29 -6.11 -5.60 16.99
C GLN A 29 -5.98 -4.10 16.75
N GLU A 30 -5.72 -3.68 15.52
CA GLU A 30 -5.65 -2.26 15.17
C GLU A 30 -7.01 -1.56 15.29
N LEU A 31 -8.11 -2.21 14.89
CA LEU A 31 -9.47 -1.66 15.02
C LEU A 31 -9.87 -1.49 16.49
N LEU A 32 -9.59 -2.47 17.35
CA LEU A 32 -9.80 -2.38 18.80
C LEU A 32 -9.01 -1.22 19.40
N LYS A 33 -7.74 -1.08 18.99
CA LYS A 33 -6.89 0.03 19.43
C LYS A 33 -7.44 1.39 19.00
N ARG A 34 -8.01 1.48 17.79
CA ARG A 34 -8.68 2.72 17.35
C ARG A 34 -9.91 3.03 18.16
N GLN A 35 -10.71 2.03 18.52
CA GLN A 35 -11.90 2.25 19.36
C GLN A 35 -11.54 2.82 20.73
N THR A 36 -10.46 2.32 21.36
CA THR A 36 -10.01 2.83 22.67
C THR A 36 -9.30 4.19 22.60
N THR A 37 -8.78 4.58 21.44
CA THR A 37 -8.06 5.87 21.24
C THR A 37 -8.90 6.91 20.50
N ARG A 38 -10.16 6.58 20.12
CA ARG A 38 -11.03 7.40 19.27
C ARG A 38 -11.49 8.71 19.92
N ASP A 39 -11.38 8.84 21.24
CA ASP A 39 -11.76 10.05 21.97
C ASP A 39 -10.78 11.23 21.80
N ILE A 40 -9.64 11.07 21.11
CA ILE A 40 -8.59 12.12 21.08
C ILE A 40 -8.20 12.56 19.65
N GLN A 41 -8.39 11.76 18.59
CA GLN A 41 -7.83 12.06 17.27
C GLN A 41 -8.71 11.57 16.10
N GLY A 42 -9.63 12.41 15.62
CA GLY A 42 -10.52 12.14 14.47
C GLY A 42 -9.85 11.95 13.10
N MET A 43 -8.54 11.72 13.02
CA MET A 43 -7.75 11.56 11.79
C MET A 43 -7.11 10.16 11.68
N GLY A 44 -7.91 9.10 11.68
CA GLY A 44 -7.44 7.73 11.40
C GLY A 44 -7.69 7.35 9.94
N GLY A 45 -6.66 6.87 9.22
CA GLY A 45 -6.80 6.41 7.83
C GLY A 45 -7.79 5.26 7.68
N LYS A 46 -8.59 5.24 6.61
CA LYS A 46 -9.52 4.16 6.29
C LYS A 46 -8.73 2.91 5.86
N LEU A 47 -9.04 1.78 6.49
CA LEU A 47 -8.45 0.49 6.15
C LEU A 47 -9.52 -0.37 5.48
N ALA A 48 -9.31 -0.72 4.22
CA ALA A 48 -10.08 -1.73 3.52
C ALA A 48 -9.22 -2.98 3.34
N VAL A 49 -9.75 -4.14 3.73
CA VAL A 49 -9.12 -5.44 3.57
C VAL A 49 -10.04 -6.27 2.69
N ILE A 50 -9.58 -6.53 1.47
CA ILE A 50 -10.36 -7.13 0.39
C ILE A 50 -9.82 -8.54 0.13
N GLY A 51 -10.66 -9.55 0.37
CA GLY A 51 -10.35 -10.93 0.06
C GLY A 51 -10.84 -11.34 -1.32
N LEU A 52 -9.98 -11.93 -2.15
CA LEU A 52 -10.37 -12.56 -3.42
C LEU A 52 -10.38 -14.07 -3.24
N VAL A 53 -11.58 -14.66 -3.22
CA VAL A 53 -11.80 -16.04 -2.77
C VAL A 53 -12.51 -16.82 -3.88
N SER A 54 -12.02 -18.00 -4.23
CA SER A 54 -12.78 -18.91 -5.09
C SER A 54 -13.94 -19.51 -4.30
N ILE A 55 -15.14 -19.53 -4.87
CA ILE A 55 -16.31 -20.11 -4.19
C ILE A 55 -16.08 -21.60 -3.91
N SER A 56 -15.35 -22.32 -4.77
CA SER A 56 -15.00 -23.72 -4.59
C SER A 56 -14.07 -24.00 -3.40
N ASP A 57 -13.39 -22.98 -2.89
CA ASP A 57 -12.51 -23.11 -1.72
C ASP A 57 -13.27 -22.99 -0.39
N LEU A 58 -14.57 -22.65 -0.44
CA LEU A 58 -15.41 -22.41 0.74
C LEU A 58 -16.25 -23.63 1.11
N ASP A 59 -16.33 -23.94 2.41
CA ASP A 59 -17.19 -25.04 2.89
C ASP A 59 -18.68 -24.81 2.60
N TYR A 60 -19.10 -23.55 2.57
CA TYR A 60 -20.45 -23.11 2.23
C TYR A 60 -20.55 -22.54 0.80
N GLY A 61 -19.57 -22.82 -0.07
CA GLY A 61 -19.52 -22.31 -1.44
C GLY A 61 -20.78 -22.65 -2.25
N ASP A 62 -21.17 -23.92 -2.29
CA ASP A 62 -22.38 -24.39 -2.99
C ASP A 62 -23.66 -23.72 -2.49
N TRP A 63 -23.72 -23.42 -1.19
CA TRP A 63 -24.86 -22.73 -0.60
C TRP A 63 -24.93 -21.27 -1.07
N ILE A 64 -23.80 -20.56 -1.11
CA ILE A 64 -23.72 -19.20 -1.66
C ILE A 64 -24.14 -19.19 -3.13
N GLU A 65 -23.71 -20.17 -3.93
CA GLU A 65 -24.10 -20.26 -5.33
C GLU A 65 -25.61 -20.43 -5.52
N LYS A 66 -26.23 -21.33 -4.75
CA LYS A 66 -27.68 -21.57 -4.83
C LYS A 66 -28.49 -20.32 -4.49
N GLN A 67 -28.08 -19.59 -3.45
CA GLN A 67 -28.74 -18.33 -3.07
C GLN A 67 -28.57 -17.25 -4.14
N SER A 68 -27.40 -17.21 -4.79
CA SER A 68 -27.09 -16.25 -5.86
C SER A 68 -27.80 -16.56 -7.18
N ALA A 69 -28.05 -17.84 -7.49
CA ALA A 69 -28.74 -18.26 -8.71
C ALA A 69 -30.24 -17.87 -8.73
N CYS A 70 -30.89 -17.85 -7.56
CA CYS A 70 -32.28 -17.40 -7.41
C CYS A 70 -32.52 -15.94 -7.84
N VAL A 71 -31.45 -15.14 -7.96
CA VAL A 71 -31.50 -13.73 -8.38
C VAL A 71 -31.70 -13.58 -9.89
N TYR A 72 -31.15 -14.49 -10.70
CA TYR A 72 -31.20 -14.37 -12.16
C TYR A 72 -32.55 -14.77 -12.77
N ILE A 73 -33.38 -15.52 -12.02
CA ILE A 73 -34.66 -16.03 -12.51
C ILE A 73 -35.78 -14.97 -12.39
N LEU A 74 -35.65 -14.02 -11.47
CA LEU A 74 -36.62 -12.95 -11.27
C LEU A 74 -36.14 -11.69 -12.00
N HIS A 75 -36.52 -11.56 -13.28
CA HIS A 75 -36.35 -10.33 -14.05
C HIS A 75 -37.07 -9.15 -13.38
N PHE A 76 -36.36 -8.39 -12.54
CA PHE A 76 -36.81 -7.08 -12.07
C PHE A 76 -35.84 -6.00 -12.56
N PRO A 77 -36.32 -4.99 -13.31
CA PRO A 77 -35.50 -3.85 -13.63
C PRO A 77 -35.41 -2.95 -12.39
N ARG A 78 -34.18 -2.54 -12.03
CA ARG A 78 -33.79 -1.43 -11.13
C ARG A 78 -33.28 -1.74 -9.71
N GLN A 79 -31.97 -1.52 -9.58
CA GLN A 79 -31.26 -0.60 -8.66
C GLN A 79 -31.21 -0.81 -7.14
N ASP A 80 -32.10 -1.51 -6.43
CA ASP A 80 -32.08 -1.46 -4.94
C ASP A 80 -32.30 -2.78 -4.19
N LEU A 81 -31.84 -3.91 -4.73
CA LEU A 81 -31.85 -5.19 -3.99
C LEU A 81 -30.44 -5.64 -3.66
N GLN A 82 -29.88 -5.06 -2.59
CA GLN A 82 -28.81 -5.75 -1.84
C GLN A 82 -29.43 -6.96 -1.14
N GLN A 83 -29.45 -8.11 -1.81
CA GLN A 83 -29.85 -9.35 -1.16
C GLN A 83 -28.79 -9.69 -0.11
N VAL A 84 -29.22 -9.70 1.16
CA VAL A 84 -28.38 -10.13 2.27
C VAL A 84 -28.40 -11.65 2.31
N VAL A 85 -27.26 -12.28 2.03
CA VAL A 85 -27.05 -13.72 2.15
C VAL A 85 -26.37 -13.98 3.51
N PRO A 86 -27.10 -14.49 4.53
CA PRO A 86 -26.54 -14.70 5.86
C PRO A 86 -25.61 -15.92 5.86
N ILE A 87 -24.30 -15.68 5.91
CA ILE A 87 -23.31 -16.75 5.97
C ILE A 87 -23.05 -17.10 7.43
N GLU A 88 -23.24 -18.37 7.80
CA GLU A 88 -22.74 -18.89 9.07
C GLU A 88 -21.22 -19.06 8.97
N ASN A 89 -20.48 -18.07 9.44
CA ASN A 89 -19.03 -18.09 9.48
C ASN A 89 -18.56 -18.23 10.92
N ARG A 90 -17.99 -19.39 11.26
CA ARG A 90 -17.49 -19.67 12.62
C ARG A 90 -16.12 -19.03 12.85
N GLY A 91 -15.40 -18.70 11.77
CA GLY A 91 -14.07 -18.12 11.81
C GLY A 91 -13.02 -19.08 12.38
N ASN A 92 -13.29 -20.39 12.35
CA ASN A 92 -12.43 -21.42 12.92
C ASN A 92 -11.95 -22.46 11.92
N ASP A 93 -12.56 -22.55 10.72
CA ASP A 93 -12.07 -23.39 9.63
C ASP A 93 -11.12 -22.61 8.72
N ARG A 94 -10.23 -23.33 8.03
CA ARG A 94 -9.33 -22.81 6.99
C ARG A 94 -10.07 -22.54 5.67
N ARG A 95 -11.20 -23.21 5.44
CA ARG A 95 -12.08 -23.05 4.28
C ARG A 95 -13.24 -22.09 4.52
N GLU A 96 -13.17 -21.30 5.58
CA GLU A 96 -14.09 -20.20 5.82
C GLU A 96 -13.48 -18.87 5.34
N LEU A 97 -14.34 -17.89 5.03
CA LEU A 97 -13.94 -16.50 4.88
C LEU A 97 -13.34 -15.98 6.20
N ASN A 98 -12.29 -15.17 6.12
CA ASN A 98 -11.71 -14.57 7.32
C ASN A 98 -12.64 -13.48 7.90
N PRO A 99 -13.07 -13.59 9.17
CA PRO A 99 -14.10 -12.70 9.72
C PRO A 99 -13.66 -11.24 9.88
N TYR A 100 -12.37 -10.94 9.72
CA TYR A 100 -11.81 -9.61 9.93
C TYR A 100 -11.51 -8.86 8.63
N HIS A 101 -11.89 -9.42 7.49
CA HIS A 101 -11.86 -8.70 6.22
C HIS A 101 -13.10 -7.82 6.08
N THR A 102 -12.96 -6.69 5.41
CA THR A 102 -14.05 -5.71 5.26
C THR A 102 -14.88 -5.95 4.00
N GLN A 103 -14.28 -6.52 2.95
CA GLN A 103 -14.97 -6.87 1.71
C GLN A 103 -14.44 -8.17 1.12
N PHE A 104 -15.28 -8.84 0.34
CA PHE A 104 -14.93 -10.03 -0.42
C PHE A 104 -15.34 -9.91 -1.87
N MET A 105 -14.51 -10.45 -2.76
CA MET A 105 -14.82 -10.73 -4.15
C MET A 105 -14.80 -12.24 -4.33
N LEU A 106 -15.99 -12.82 -4.51
CA LEU A 106 -16.15 -14.26 -4.67
C LEU A 106 -16.08 -14.62 -6.16
N LEU A 107 -15.15 -15.51 -6.51
CA LEU A 107 -14.87 -15.92 -7.87
C LEU A 107 -15.55 -17.25 -8.16
N LYS A 108 -16.32 -17.28 -9.25
CA LYS A 108 -16.92 -18.51 -9.76
C LYS A 108 -16.07 -19.07 -10.90
N GLY A 109 -15.46 -20.22 -10.66
CA GLY A 109 -14.77 -21.00 -11.71
C GLY A 109 -15.77 -21.74 -12.61
N ALA A 110 -15.38 -22.01 -13.85
CA ALA A 110 -16.16 -22.87 -14.74
C ALA A 110 -16.05 -24.35 -14.34
N ASP A 111 -14.86 -24.75 -13.86
CA ASP A 111 -14.59 -26.08 -13.30
C ASP A 111 -13.96 -25.92 -11.90
N PRO A 112 -14.61 -26.42 -10.83
CA PRO A 112 -14.07 -26.38 -9.47
C PRO A 112 -12.80 -27.23 -9.29
N GLY A 113 -12.55 -28.21 -10.16
CA GLY A 113 -11.33 -29.04 -10.14
C GLY A 113 -10.11 -28.39 -10.79
N ASP A 114 -10.33 -27.44 -11.70
CA ASP A 114 -9.26 -26.75 -12.42
C ASP A 114 -8.67 -25.59 -11.59
N LYS A 115 -7.76 -25.95 -10.69
CA LYS A 115 -7.03 -25.00 -9.84
C LYS A 115 -6.20 -24.01 -10.64
N GLU A 116 -5.71 -24.39 -11.82
CA GLU A 116 -4.90 -23.51 -12.66
C GLU A 116 -5.77 -22.40 -13.28
N ALA A 117 -6.94 -22.75 -13.83
CA ALA A 117 -7.88 -21.76 -14.34
C ALA A 117 -8.39 -20.81 -13.25
N GLN A 118 -8.70 -21.32 -12.06
CA GLN A 118 -9.13 -20.49 -10.93
C GLN A 118 -8.05 -19.51 -10.50
N TRP A 119 -6.80 -19.99 -10.39
CA TRP A 119 -5.66 -19.15 -10.09
C TRP A 119 -5.47 -18.06 -11.15
N ASN A 120 -5.48 -18.44 -12.43
CA ASN A 120 -5.34 -17.52 -13.55
C ASN A 120 -6.45 -16.45 -13.55
N ALA A 121 -7.69 -16.84 -13.25
CA ALA A 121 -8.81 -15.91 -13.15
C ALA A 121 -8.60 -14.89 -12.01
N ARG A 122 -8.26 -15.38 -10.82
CA ARG A 122 -7.95 -14.52 -9.66
C ARG A 122 -6.83 -13.54 -9.98
N PHE A 123 -5.75 -14.07 -10.52
CA PHE A 123 -4.57 -13.31 -10.91
C PHE A 123 -4.90 -12.21 -11.95
N ASN A 124 -5.71 -12.53 -12.96
CA ASN A 124 -6.15 -11.56 -13.98
C ASN A 124 -7.05 -10.45 -13.40
N ILE A 125 -7.88 -10.77 -12.41
CA ILE A 125 -8.73 -9.79 -11.73
C ILE A 125 -7.88 -8.84 -10.89
N GLU A 126 -6.95 -9.37 -10.09
CA GLU A 126 -5.99 -8.56 -9.34
C GLU A 126 -5.20 -7.63 -10.26
N ALA A 127 -4.70 -8.18 -11.37
CA ALA A 127 -3.98 -7.43 -12.39
C ALA A 127 -4.80 -6.27 -12.97
N ARG A 128 -6.07 -6.51 -13.27
CA ARG A 128 -6.97 -5.50 -13.86
C ARG A 128 -7.39 -4.46 -12.83
N LEU A 129 -7.66 -4.85 -11.59
CA LEU A 129 -7.94 -3.93 -10.50
C LEU A 129 -6.77 -2.97 -10.28
N MET A 130 -5.54 -3.47 -10.29
CA MET A 130 -4.34 -2.65 -10.18
C MET A 130 -4.24 -1.63 -11.33
N GLN A 131 -4.49 -2.05 -12.58
CA GLN A 131 -4.50 -1.13 -13.74
C GLN A 131 -5.61 -0.08 -13.66
N CYS A 132 -6.81 -0.44 -13.20
CA CYS A 132 -7.93 0.50 -13.08
C CYS A 132 -7.70 1.56 -11.99
N MET A 133 -6.99 1.22 -10.92
CA MET A 133 -6.63 2.18 -9.87
C MET A 133 -5.70 3.29 -10.39
N ASP A 134 -4.94 3.02 -11.46
CA ASP A 134 -4.12 4.03 -12.14
C ASP A 134 -4.96 4.95 -13.03
N LEU A 135 -6.04 4.44 -13.65
CA LEU A 135 -6.90 5.19 -14.58
C LEU A 135 -7.92 6.10 -13.89
N LEU A 136 -8.62 5.61 -12.85
CA LEU A 136 -9.73 6.33 -12.18
C LEU A 136 -9.32 7.63 -11.46
N ARG A 137 -8.01 7.91 -11.34
CA ARG A 137 -7.50 9.16 -10.78
C ARG A 137 -7.15 10.21 -11.83
N ILE A 138 -6.90 9.82 -13.08
CA ILE A 138 -6.66 10.74 -14.19
C ILE A 138 -7.94 11.54 -14.46
N GLU A 139 -9.10 10.87 -14.54
CA GLU A 139 -10.41 11.51 -14.76
C GLU A 139 -10.83 12.45 -13.60
N ARG A 140 -10.53 12.10 -12.35
CA ARG A 140 -10.86 12.97 -11.20
C ARG A 140 -9.95 14.20 -11.07
N SER A 141 -8.84 14.23 -11.80
CA SER A 141 -7.91 15.37 -11.82
C SER A 141 -8.23 16.40 -12.90
N SER A 142 -9.00 16.04 -13.93
CA SER A 142 -9.44 16.95 -15.00
C SER A 142 -10.67 17.80 -14.65
N ASP A 143 -11.49 17.37 -13.69
CA ASP A 143 -12.82 17.95 -13.44
C ASP A 143 -12.89 18.93 -12.24
N ALA A 144 -11.76 19.31 -11.63
CA ALA A 144 -11.75 20.19 -10.46
C ALA A 144 -11.43 21.66 -10.83
N PRO A 145 -12.27 22.66 -10.46
CA PRO A 145 -11.99 24.06 -10.72
C PRO A 145 -10.84 24.59 -9.83
N SER A 146 -9.86 25.24 -10.46
CA SER A 146 -8.55 25.64 -9.93
C SER A 146 -8.52 26.94 -9.09
N HIS A 147 -9.59 27.27 -8.36
CA HIS A 147 -9.72 28.60 -7.73
C HIS A 147 -10.11 28.60 -6.24
N THR A 148 -9.76 27.57 -5.48
CA THR A 148 -9.81 27.64 -3.99
C THR A 148 -8.41 27.67 -3.40
N PRO A 149 -7.97 28.79 -2.77
CA PRO A 149 -6.68 28.84 -2.08
C PRO A 149 -6.70 27.81 -0.95
N GLY A 150 -5.77 26.84 -0.99
CA GLY A 150 -5.61 25.83 0.08
C GLY A 150 -6.25 24.47 -0.18
N ARG A 151 -6.88 24.22 -1.34
CA ARG A 151 -7.40 22.87 -1.69
C ARG A 151 -6.61 22.13 -2.78
N ASP A 152 -5.66 22.80 -3.42
CA ASP A 152 -4.81 22.24 -4.49
C ASP A 152 -3.63 21.40 -3.97
N PHE A 153 -3.85 20.64 -2.89
CA PHE A 153 -2.84 19.72 -2.35
C PHE A 153 -2.79 18.37 -3.10
N ARG A 154 -3.55 18.17 -4.18
CA ARG A 154 -3.64 16.87 -4.86
C ARG A 154 -2.58 16.76 -5.95
N THR A 155 -1.56 15.94 -5.72
CA THR A 155 -0.54 15.61 -6.72
C THR A 155 -1.09 14.67 -7.77
N SER A 156 -0.74 14.93 -9.03
CA SER A 156 -1.08 14.19 -10.25
C SER A 156 -0.38 12.82 -10.38
N ARG A 157 -0.01 12.17 -9.27
CA ARG A 157 0.71 10.87 -9.31
C ARG A 157 -0.14 9.71 -8.78
N HIS A 158 0.12 8.55 -9.37
CA HIS A 158 -0.56 7.27 -9.16
C HIS A 158 -0.52 6.79 -7.69
N THR A 159 -1.53 6.00 -7.30
CA THR A 159 -1.52 5.30 -6.00
C THR A 159 -0.42 4.23 -6.06
N PRO A 160 0.59 4.23 -5.17
CA PRO A 160 1.61 3.21 -5.24
C PRO A 160 1.03 1.85 -4.87
N VAL A 161 1.24 0.86 -5.73
CA VAL A 161 0.90 -0.54 -5.49
C VAL A 161 2.19 -1.30 -5.20
N VAL A 162 2.20 -2.12 -4.16
CA VAL A 162 3.37 -2.90 -3.73
C VAL A 162 2.94 -4.33 -3.44
N GLY A 163 3.60 -5.30 -4.06
CA GLY A 163 3.45 -6.72 -3.72
C GLY A 163 4.30 -7.08 -2.50
N ILE A 164 3.79 -7.91 -1.60
CA ILE A 164 4.56 -8.42 -0.45
C ILE A 164 4.47 -9.94 -0.44
N LEU A 165 5.62 -10.59 -0.59
CA LEU A 165 5.77 -12.04 -0.54
C LEU A 165 6.43 -12.44 0.78
N ILE A 166 5.72 -13.17 1.63
CA ILE A 166 6.24 -13.66 2.93
C ILE A 166 6.67 -15.13 2.82
N GLN A 167 5.78 -15.94 2.26
CA GLN A 167 5.96 -17.34 1.86
C GLN A 167 5.44 -17.49 0.44
N GLY A 168 5.30 -18.72 -0.06
CA GLY A 168 4.61 -18.99 -1.32
C GLY A 168 5.09 -20.30 -1.94
N GLY A 169 4.33 -20.77 -2.92
CA GLY A 169 4.65 -21.87 -3.80
C GLY A 169 4.90 -21.40 -5.24
N PRO A 170 4.86 -22.34 -6.20
CA PRO A 170 4.96 -22.04 -7.63
C PRO A 170 3.98 -20.96 -8.13
N PRO A 171 2.69 -20.94 -7.72
CA PRO A 171 1.76 -19.89 -8.16
C PRO A 171 2.20 -18.47 -7.75
N GLU A 172 2.74 -18.30 -6.55
CA GLU A 172 3.26 -17.00 -6.10
C GLU A 172 4.52 -16.57 -6.86
N ILE A 173 5.33 -17.51 -7.36
CA ILE A 173 6.48 -17.19 -8.23
C ILE A 173 5.97 -16.56 -9.53
N ASP A 174 4.94 -17.14 -10.14
CA ASP A 174 4.30 -16.58 -11.34
C ASP A 174 3.73 -15.19 -11.10
N ARG A 175 3.08 -14.99 -9.94
CA ARG A 175 2.53 -13.69 -9.55
C ARG A 175 3.62 -12.64 -9.36
N VAL A 176 4.72 -12.97 -8.68
CA VAL A 176 5.87 -12.06 -8.51
C VAL A 176 6.49 -11.73 -9.86
N LEU A 177 6.73 -12.73 -10.71
CA LEU A 177 7.26 -12.54 -12.04
C LEU A 177 6.43 -11.55 -12.86
N TRP A 178 5.10 -11.67 -12.81
CA TRP A 178 4.24 -10.73 -13.51
C TRP A 178 4.29 -9.32 -12.92
N LEU A 179 4.26 -9.18 -11.59
CA LEU A 179 4.37 -7.86 -10.94
C LEU A 179 5.65 -7.15 -11.41
N LEU A 180 6.77 -7.87 -11.42
CA LEU A 180 8.06 -7.34 -11.88
C LEU A 180 8.03 -6.99 -13.39
N LYS A 181 7.43 -7.83 -14.24
CA LYS A 181 7.21 -7.53 -15.67
C LYS A 181 6.35 -6.29 -15.90
N LYS A 182 5.44 -5.98 -14.97
CA LYS A 182 4.61 -4.76 -14.98
C LYS A 182 5.24 -3.58 -14.26
N GLN A 183 6.51 -3.67 -13.86
CA GLN A 183 7.21 -2.61 -13.15
C GLN A 183 6.50 -2.22 -11.84
N LEU A 184 5.90 -3.22 -11.17
CA LEU A 184 5.33 -3.06 -9.84
C LEU A 184 6.33 -3.56 -8.79
N PRO A 185 6.65 -2.76 -7.78
CA PRO A 185 7.61 -3.17 -6.75
C PRO A 185 7.08 -4.35 -5.92
N VAL A 186 7.98 -5.29 -5.63
CA VAL A 186 7.73 -6.48 -4.80
C VAL A 186 8.74 -6.50 -3.65
N ILE A 187 8.23 -6.71 -2.44
CA ILE A 187 9.03 -6.96 -1.24
C ILE A 187 8.99 -8.46 -0.97
N VAL A 188 10.17 -9.08 -0.82
CA VAL A 188 10.29 -10.50 -0.50
C VAL A 188 10.91 -10.64 0.88
N LEU A 189 10.18 -11.25 1.82
CA LEU A 189 10.74 -11.63 3.12
C LEU A 189 11.42 -13.00 2.96
N ARG A 190 12.75 -13.01 3.03
CA ARG A 190 13.54 -14.21 2.81
C ARG A 190 13.18 -15.29 3.84
N ARG A 191 12.72 -16.44 3.35
CA ARG A 191 12.43 -17.61 4.18
C ARG A 191 12.78 -18.89 3.45
N LYS A 192 13.71 -19.68 4.00
CA LYS A 192 14.15 -20.96 3.41
C LYS A 192 12.97 -21.92 3.24
N GLY A 193 12.95 -22.68 2.14
CA GLY A 193 11.94 -23.70 1.86
C GLY A 193 10.64 -23.18 1.22
N PHE A 194 10.57 -21.89 0.90
CA PHE A 194 9.42 -21.27 0.23
C PHE A 194 9.88 -20.47 -0.98
N ALA A 195 8.93 -20.10 -1.85
CA ALA A 195 9.18 -19.24 -3.02
C ALA A 195 9.97 -17.97 -2.64
N SER A 196 9.66 -17.36 -1.50
CA SER A 196 10.34 -16.17 -1.01
C SER A 196 11.83 -16.39 -0.74
N GLY A 197 12.22 -17.53 -0.18
CA GLY A 197 13.62 -17.89 0.01
C GLY A 197 14.35 -18.18 -1.29
N LEU A 198 13.69 -18.86 -2.23
CA LEU A 198 14.27 -19.21 -3.53
C LEU A 198 14.53 -17.97 -4.38
N ILE A 199 13.56 -17.05 -4.46
CA ILE A 199 13.70 -15.76 -5.15
C ILE A 199 14.81 -14.93 -4.50
N ALA A 200 14.85 -14.86 -3.17
CA ALA A 200 15.91 -14.14 -2.45
C ALA A 200 17.30 -14.73 -2.70
N TYR A 201 17.44 -16.06 -2.68
CA TYR A 201 18.69 -16.74 -2.99
C TYR A 201 19.13 -16.44 -4.43
N ALA A 202 18.24 -16.60 -5.41
CA ALA A 202 18.53 -16.33 -6.80
C ALA A 202 18.89 -14.86 -7.05
N TYR A 203 18.23 -13.91 -6.36
CA TYR A 203 18.56 -12.49 -6.45
C TYR A 203 19.96 -12.20 -5.94
N TYR A 204 20.36 -12.72 -4.77
CA TYR A 204 21.69 -12.47 -4.23
C TYR A 204 22.80 -13.20 -5.00
N GLU A 205 22.65 -14.48 -5.30
CA GLU A 205 23.69 -15.24 -6.01
C GLU A 205 23.75 -14.90 -7.50
N GLY A 206 22.60 -14.67 -8.13
CA GLY A 206 22.53 -14.24 -9.53
C GLY A 206 23.14 -12.86 -9.78
N MET A 207 23.14 -11.96 -8.78
CA MET A 207 23.80 -10.66 -8.89
C MET A 207 25.30 -10.68 -8.52
N LYS A 208 25.79 -11.69 -7.79
CA LYS A 208 27.21 -11.81 -7.40
C LYS A 208 28.11 -12.27 -8.54
N GLY A 209 27.58 -13.08 -9.48
CA GLY A 209 28.33 -13.63 -10.59
C GLY A 209 28.08 -12.88 -11.90
N GLY A 210 28.89 -11.86 -12.20
CA GLY A 210 28.81 -11.15 -13.48
C GLY A 210 29.19 -11.98 -14.72
N SER A 211 29.60 -13.24 -14.54
CA SER A 211 29.94 -14.15 -15.64
C SER A 211 28.80 -15.15 -15.90
N SER A 212 28.46 -15.33 -17.17
CA SER A 212 27.48 -16.33 -17.63
C SER A 212 27.78 -17.75 -17.13
N GLN A 213 29.05 -18.07 -16.84
CA GLN A 213 29.47 -19.37 -16.34
C GLN A 213 29.05 -19.61 -14.88
N HIS A 214 29.06 -18.60 -14.01
CA HIS A 214 28.62 -18.76 -12.62
C HIS A 214 27.12 -19.09 -12.55
N LEU A 215 26.33 -18.40 -13.36
CA LEU A 215 24.89 -18.62 -13.47
C LEU A 215 24.56 -20.05 -13.93
N GLU A 216 25.23 -20.52 -15.00
CA GLU A 216 24.96 -21.84 -15.58
C GLU A 216 25.50 -22.99 -14.71
N SER A 217 26.71 -22.88 -14.19
CA SER A 217 27.39 -23.99 -13.51
C SER A 217 27.08 -24.11 -12.02
N ILE A 218 26.68 -23.01 -11.37
CA ILE A 218 26.48 -22.97 -9.91
C ILE A 218 25.03 -22.63 -9.57
N VAL A 219 24.56 -21.46 -10.00
CA VAL A 219 23.26 -20.95 -9.55
C VAL A 219 22.11 -21.82 -10.06
N LYS A 220 22.09 -22.18 -11.36
CA LYS A 220 21.03 -23.00 -11.94
C LYS A 220 20.91 -24.41 -11.32
N PRO A 221 21.99 -25.19 -11.19
CA PRO A 221 21.92 -26.51 -10.56
C PRO A 221 21.48 -26.44 -9.09
N GLN A 222 22.07 -25.53 -8.31
CA GLN A 222 21.72 -25.37 -6.89
C GLN A 222 20.27 -24.91 -6.72
N LEU A 223 19.81 -23.96 -7.54
CA LEU A 223 18.42 -23.51 -7.51
C LEU A 223 17.44 -24.62 -7.88
N ALA A 224 17.75 -25.46 -8.88
CA ALA A 224 16.91 -26.61 -9.26
C ALA A 224 16.76 -27.61 -8.10
N GLN A 225 17.85 -27.87 -7.37
CA GLN A 225 17.81 -28.72 -6.19
C GLN A 225 16.96 -28.09 -5.08
N GLN A 226 17.15 -26.80 -4.80
CA GLN A 226 16.36 -26.10 -3.78
C GLN A 226 14.86 -26.03 -4.13
N VAL A 227 14.51 -25.95 -5.43
CA VAL A 227 13.11 -26.04 -5.89
C VAL A 227 12.52 -27.41 -5.57
N LEU A 228 13.25 -28.49 -5.84
CA LEU A 228 12.82 -29.85 -5.52
C LEU A 228 12.63 -30.04 -4.01
N GLU A 229 13.55 -29.52 -3.20
CA GLU A 229 13.48 -29.57 -1.74
C GLU A 229 12.30 -28.75 -1.18
N ALA A 230 12.01 -27.59 -1.78
CA ALA A 230 10.92 -26.72 -1.35
C ALA A 230 9.53 -27.24 -1.78
N PHE A 231 9.43 -27.84 -2.98
CA PHE A 231 8.16 -28.23 -3.60
C PHE A 231 8.19 -29.68 -4.14
N PRO A 232 8.37 -30.69 -3.27
CA PRO A 232 8.50 -32.07 -3.71
C PRO A 232 7.25 -32.58 -4.44
N GLU A 233 6.06 -32.25 -3.94
CA GLU A 233 4.78 -32.65 -4.56
C GLU A 233 4.57 -32.02 -5.95
N TYR A 234 5.01 -30.78 -6.14
CA TYR A 234 4.90 -30.08 -7.42
C TYR A 234 5.86 -30.65 -8.48
N CYS A 235 7.02 -31.16 -8.04
CA CYS A 235 8.05 -31.70 -8.91
C CYS A 235 7.91 -33.22 -9.13
N LEU A 236 6.98 -33.88 -8.43
CA LEU A 236 6.82 -35.34 -8.47
C LEU A 236 6.61 -35.82 -9.90
N ASP A 237 7.51 -36.70 -10.37
CA ASP A 237 7.52 -37.27 -11.73
C ASP A 237 7.49 -36.25 -12.88
N ASN A 238 7.81 -34.99 -12.59
CA ASN A 238 7.77 -33.89 -13.55
C ASN A 238 9.03 -33.02 -13.46
N ASP A 239 10.13 -33.57 -13.97
CA ASP A 239 11.41 -32.85 -14.05
C ASP A 239 11.30 -31.55 -14.86
N GLN A 240 10.38 -31.48 -15.82
CA GLN A 240 10.13 -30.27 -16.58
C GLN A 240 9.53 -29.15 -15.71
N ALA A 241 8.58 -29.45 -14.82
CA ALA A 241 7.99 -28.47 -13.90
C ALA A 241 9.04 -27.88 -12.95
N LYS A 242 9.97 -28.71 -12.45
CA LYS A 242 11.12 -28.26 -11.65
C LYS A 242 11.98 -27.25 -12.43
N LEU A 243 12.34 -27.57 -13.68
CA LEU A 243 13.16 -26.70 -14.52
C LEU A 243 12.43 -25.41 -14.89
N GLN A 244 11.14 -25.48 -15.23
CA GLN A 244 10.31 -24.31 -15.51
C GLN A 244 10.18 -23.38 -14.30
N CYS A 245 9.98 -23.93 -13.10
CA CYS A 245 9.93 -23.16 -11.85
C CYS A 245 11.26 -22.45 -11.58
N ARG A 246 12.39 -23.16 -11.72
CA ARG A 246 13.74 -22.57 -11.65
C ARG A 246 13.88 -21.40 -12.64
N ASP A 247 13.48 -21.60 -13.89
CA ASP A 247 13.64 -20.59 -14.94
C ASP A 247 12.77 -19.35 -14.67
N LYS A 248 11.54 -19.53 -14.17
CA LYS A 248 10.68 -18.42 -13.72
C LYS A 248 11.29 -17.63 -12.55
N ILE A 249 11.95 -18.29 -11.60
CA ILE A 249 12.66 -17.62 -10.51
C ILE A 249 13.82 -16.78 -11.05
N LEU A 250 14.61 -17.31 -11.99
CA LEU A 250 15.69 -16.55 -12.64
C LEU A 250 15.15 -15.39 -13.48
N GLU A 251 13.99 -15.57 -14.10
CA GLU A 251 13.30 -14.50 -14.81
C GLU A 251 12.85 -13.38 -13.84
N CYS A 252 12.42 -13.71 -12.62
CA CYS A 252 12.16 -12.70 -11.58
C CYS A 252 13.40 -11.86 -11.30
N VAL A 253 14.58 -12.48 -11.18
CA VAL A 253 15.85 -11.77 -10.96
C VAL A 253 16.18 -10.86 -12.14
N LYS A 254 15.95 -11.33 -13.38
CA LYS A 254 16.14 -10.53 -14.59
C LYS A 254 15.26 -9.26 -14.60
N TYR A 255 14.00 -9.35 -14.16
CA TYR A 255 13.09 -8.20 -14.10
C TYR A 255 13.17 -7.41 -12.79
N ALA A 256 13.96 -7.86 -11.81
CA ALA A 256 14.15 -7.18 -10.53
C ALA A 256 14.79 -5.80 -10.68
N VAL A 257 15.61 -5.60 -11.72
CA VAL A 257 16.26 -4.32 -12.05
C VAL A 257 16.03 -4.03 -13.54
N GLN A 258 15.46 -2.87 -13.86
CA GLN A 258 15.19 -2.46 -15.25
C GLN A 258 15.62 -1.00 -15.45
N GLY A 259 16.78 -0.81 -16.10
CA GLY A 259 17.48 0.48 -16.09
C GLY A 259 17.97 0.80 -14.68
N ASP A 260 17.78 2.04 -14.23
CA ASP A 260 18.16 2.50 -12.89
C ASP A 260 17.12 2.21 -11.80
N ARG A 261 16.03 1.50 -12.16
CA ARG A 261 14.91 1.22 -11.26
C ARG A 261 15.01 -0.20 -10.69
N HIS A 262 14.81 -0.31 -9.39
CA HIS A 262 14.78 -1.57 -8.66
C HIS A 262 13.36 -1.90 -8.20
N PHE A 263 12.82 -3.00 -8.73
CA PHE A 263 11.48 -3.49 -8.45
C PHE A 263 11.45 -4.63 -7.42
N LEU A 264 12.59 -5.21 -7.05
CA LEU A 264 12.65 -6.24 -6.02
C LEU A 264 13.40 -5.74 -4.79
N THR A 265 12.76 -5.80 -3.62
CA THR A 265 13.37 -5.51 -2.32
C THR A 265 13.36 -6.76 -1.47
N VAL A 266 14.54 -7.34 -1.21
CA VAL A 266 14.68 -8.52 -0.35
C VAL A 266 14.95 -8.08 1.09
N VAL A 267 14.15 -8.60 2.03
CA VAL A 267 14.26 -8.36 3.47
C VAL A 267 14.59 -9.68 4.15
N ASP A 268 15.74 -9.76 4.81
CA ASP A 268 16.12 -10.94 5.59
C ASP A 268 15.81 -10.70 7.08
N PRO A 269 14.76 -11.33 7.63
CA PRO A 269 14.34 -11.10 9.01
C PRO A 269 15.34 -11.64 10.05
N ASN A 270 16.33 -12.44 9.63
CA ASN A 270 17.35 -12.97 10.53
C ASN A 270 18.54 -12.03 10.71
N MET A 271 18.63 -10.95 9.93
CA MET A 271 19.68 -9.95 10.09
C MET A 271 19.39 -9.03 11.27
N SER A 272 20.38 -8.84 12.15
CA SER A 272 20.26 -8.02 13.36
C SER A 272 19.90 -6.55 13.12
N GLN A 273 20.16 -6.03 11.90
CA GLN A 273 19.84 -4.66 11.51
C GLN A 273 18.40 -4.49 10.96
N VAL A 274 17.65 -5.58 10.79
CA VAL A 274 16.29 -5.58 10.23
C VAL A 274 15.28 -5.66 11.37
N ASP A 275 14.55 -4.57 11.60
CA ASP A 275 13.36 -4.57 12.44
C ASP A 275 12.10 -4.60 11.57
N LEU A 276 11.36 -5.71 11.61
CA LEU A 276 10.10 -5.83 10.86
C LEU A 276 8.99 -4.90 11.38
N LYS A 277 9.12 -4.32 12.59
CA LYS A 277 8.23 -3.25 13.05
C LYS A 277 8.30 -2.02 12.16
N ASP A 278 9.43 -1.82 11.48
CA ASP A 278 9.65 -0.76 10.50
C ASP A 278 9.20 -1.17 9.08
N LEU A 279 8.18 -2.02 8.93
CA LEU A 279 7.65 -2.42 7.61
C LEU A 279 7.38 -1.23 6.68
N SER A 280 6.92 -0.11 7.24
CA SER A 280 6.71 1.14 6.49
C SER A 280 7.98 1.63 5.76
N LYS A 281 9.17 1.46 6.36
CA LYS A 281 10.45 1.80 5.75
C LYS A 281 10.77 0.91 4.55
N PHE A 282 10.48 -0.39 4.63
CA PHE A 282 10.69 -1.31 3.52
C PHE A 282 9.71 -1.04 2.36
N ILE A 283 8.45 -0.73 2.68
CA ILE A 283 7.46 -0.31 1.68
C ILE A 283 7.89 1.00 0.99
N LEU A 284 8.32 2.01 1.76
CA LEU A 284 8.87 3.25 1.19
C LEU A 284 10.10 2.98 0.33
N THR A 285 11.01 2.11 0.78
CA THR A 285 12.20 1.75 0.01
C THR A 285 11.80 1.19 -1.34
N ALA A 286 10.91 0.18 -1.37
CA ALA A 286 10.46 -0.45 -2.61
C ALA A 286 9.78 0.53 -3.56
N ILE A 287 8.96 1.45 -3.04
CA ILE A 287 8.31 2.51 -3.82
C ILE A 287 9.34 3.48 -4.40
N VAL A 288 10.24 4.02 -3.57
CA VAL A 288 11.21 5.03 -4.00
C VAL A 288 12.20 4.44 -5.01
N THR A 289 12.71 3.22 -4.77
CA THR A 289 13.69 2.60 -5.68
C THR A 289 13.09 2.14 -7.00
N SER A 290 11.78 1.87 -7.04
CA SER A 290 11.08 1.51 -8.28
C SER A 290 10.70 2.72 -9.13
N GLN A 291 10.69 3.92 -8.55
CA GLN A 291 10.41 5.18 -9.26
C GLN A 291 11.66 5.96 -9.65
N SER A 292 12.80 5.65 -9.01
CA SER A 292 14.06 6.38 -9.19
C SER A 292 14.56 6.37 -10.64
N HIS A 293 14.62 7.54 -11.27
CA HIS A 293 15.19 7.76 -12.62
C HIS A 293 16.61 8.36 -12.58
N GLY A 294 17.41 8.01 -11.56
CA GLY A 294 18.81 8.48 -11.41
C GLY A 294 18.90 9.88 -10.79
N THR A 295 18.48 10.92 -11.52
CA THR A 295 18.32 12.28 -10.98
C THR A 295 16.84 12.58 -10.84
N GLY A 296 16.30 12.39 -9.64
CA GLY A 296 14.88 12.55 -9.38
C GLY A 296 14.39 13.95 -9.74
N SER A 297 13.32 14.03 -10.53
CA SER A 297 12.63 15.30 -10.81
C SER A 297 12.20 15.98 -9.51
N ARG A 298 12.06 17.32 -9.50
CA ARG A 298 11.61 18.05 -8.30
C ARG A 298 10.24 17.55 -7.82
N GLU A 299 9.40 17.14 -8.76
CA GLU A 299 8.08 16.56 -8.52
C GLU A 299 8.18 15.18 -7.85
N GLU A 300 9.22 14.41 -8.17
CA GLU A 300 9.45 13.08 -7.59
C GLU A 300 9.94 13.18 -6.16
N ILE A 301 10.90 14.07 -5.93
CA ILE A 301 11.37 14.37 -4.59
C ILE A 301 10.19 14.89 -3.74
N ALA A 302 9.38 15.80 -4.27
CA ALA A 302 8.20 16.30 -3.58
C ALA A 302 7.17 15.22 -3.24
N TRP A 303 6.88 14.32 -4.19
CA TRP A 303 5.94 13.21 -3.96
C TRP A 303 6.47 12.21 -2.93
N ASN A 304 7.75 11.83 -3.03
CA ASN A 304 8.40 10.96 -2.06
C ASN A 304 8.41 11.60 -0.67
N LEU A 305 8.70 12.90 -0.56
CA LEU A 305 8.63 13.64 0.70
C LEU A 305 7.22 13.63 1.29
N ARG A 306 6.19 13.90 0.49
CA ARG A 306 4.79 13.82 0.94
C ARG A 306 4.44 12.45 1.48
N LEU A 307 4.81 11.38 0.76
CA LEU A 307 4.55 10.01 1.19
C LEU A 307 5.24 9.72 2.54
N THR A 308 6.51 10.10 2.69
CA THR A 308 7.23 9.93 3.96
C THR A 308 6.66 10.77 5.10
N LEU A 309 6.17 11.98 4.80
CA LEU A 309 5.52 12.87 5.75
C LEU A 309 4.25 12.21 6.30
N HIS A 310 3.37 11.72 5.44
CA HIS A 310 2.16 11.05 5.89
C HIS A 310 2.46 9.81 6.74
N TRP A 311 3.49 9.05 6.39
CA TRP A 311 3.87 7.83 7.11
C TRP A 311 4.73 8.08 8.35
N ASN A 312 5.03 9.35 8.64
CA ASN A 312 5.88 9.79 9.74
C ASN A 312 7.28 9.14 9.74
N GLN A 313 7.96 9.15 8.60
CA GLN A 313 9.29 8.55 8.44
C GLN A 313 10.39 9.61 8.16
N PRO A 314 10.70 10.50 9.12
CA PRO A 314 11.62 11.62 8.92
C PRO A 314 13.07 11.17 8.69
N LYS A 315 13.51 10.14 9.42
CA LYS A 315 14.86 9.55 9.24
C LYS A 315 15.04 8.99 7.83
N PHE A 316 14.01 8.32 7.30
CA PHE A 316 14.04 7.82 5.93
C PHE A 316 14.09 8.97 4.93
N ALA A 317 13.26 10.01 5.10
CA ALA A 317 13.27 11.19 4.24
C ALA A 317 14.65 11.87 4.19
N ALA A 318 15.26 12.09 5.36
CA ALA A 318 16.60 12.68 5.45
C ALA A 318 17.65 11.83 4.73
N GLN A 319 17.70 10.52 4.99
CA GLN A 319 18.77 9.64 4.51
C GLN A 319 18.62 9.19 3.05
N ARG A 320 17.39 9.01 2.58
CA ARG A 320 17.10 8.39 1.27
C ARG A 320 16.55 9.35 0.23
N ILE A 321 15.92 10.45 0.64
CA ILE A 321 15.34 11.42 -0.30
C ILE A 321 16.20 12.68 -0.38
N LEU A 322 16.58 13.25 0.77
CA LEU A 322 17.28 14.54 0.82
C LEU A 322 18.82 14.44 0.84
N ASN A 323 19.39 13.29 1.23
CA ASN A 323 20.85 13.11 1.35
C ASN A 323 21.62 13.43 0.05
N GLY A 324 21.06 13.13 -1.12
CA GLY A 324 21.65 13.45 -2.43
C GLY A 324 21.34 14.86 -2.95
N THR A 325 20.51 15.63 -2.26
CA THR A 325 20.16 17.02 -2.63
C THR A 325 21.06 18.05 -1.95
N ILE A 326 21.92 17.62 -1.01
CA ILE A 326 22.89 18.44 -0.30
C ILE A 326 23.92 18.97 -1.32
N GLY A 327 23.82 20.24 -1.69
CA GLY A 327 24.64 20.91 -2.73
C GLY A 327 23.86 21.29 -4.00
N SER A 328 22.67 20.75 -4.21
CA SER A 328 21.71 21.25 -5.20
C SER A 328 20.89 22.41 -4.60
N SER A 329 20.42 23.35 -5.40
CA SER A 329 19.51 24.43 -4.98
C SER A 329 18.09 23.93 -4.62
N TYR A 330 17.96 22.66 -4.23
CA TYR A 330 16.69 22.08 -3.87
C TYR A 330 16.16 22.75 -2.61
N ARG A 331 14.97 23.34 -2.76
CA ARG A 331 14.20 23.94 -1.68
C ARG A 331 12.92 23.13 -1.56
N VAL A 332 12.64 22.67 -0.33
CA VAL A 332 11.37 22.03 -0.01
C VAL A 332 10.22 22.97 -0.36
N ARG A 333 9.18 22.42 -0.99
CA ARG A 333 8.02 23.20 -1.42
C ARG A 333 7.20 23.69 -0.23
N ASP A 334 6.65 24.89 -0.36
CA ASP A 334 5.83 25.55 0.66
C ASP A 334 4.60 24.70 1.08
N ASP A 335 3.98 23.99 0.14
CA ASP A 335 2.80 23.16 0.40
C ASP A 335 3.13 21.96 1.30
N LEU A 336 4.27 21.30 1.11
CA LEU A 336 4.72 20.20 1.97
C LEU A 336 4.96 20.64 3.42
N PHE A 337 5.47 21.85 3.59
CA PHE A 337 5.69 22.40 4.93
C PHE A 337 4.37 22.74 5.62
N LEU A 338 3.44 23.41 4.93
CA LEU A 338 2.10 23.67 5.47
C LEU A 338 1.39 22.37 5.85
N GLU A 339 1.49 21.34 5.01
CA GLU A 339 0.95 20.01 5.31
C GLU A 339 1.59 19.37 6.55
N ALA A 340 2.90 19.54 6.74
CA ALA A 340 3.59 19.06 7.94
C ALA A 340 3.12 19.76 9.23
N LEU A 341 2.73 21.04 9.16
CA LEU A 341 2.19 21.78 10.31
C LEU A 341 0.77 21.30 10.69
N LEU A 342 -0.02 20.84 9.72
CA LEU A 342 -1.38 20.38 9.95
C LEU A 342 -1.46 18.96 10.49
N LEU A 343 -0.46 18.13 10.20
CA LEU A 343 -0.44 16.73 10.61
C LEU A 343 0.08 16.59 12.06
N PRO A 344 -0.58 15.79 12.91
CA PRO A 344 -0.14 15.60 14.28
C PRO A 344 1.19 14.85 14.36
N LYS A 345 2.03 15.23 15.33
CA LYS A 345 3.33 14.58 15.64
C LYS A 345 4.28 14.57 14.44
N ARG A 346 4.52 15.74 13.85
CA ARG A 346 5.39 15.97 12.68
C ARG A 346 6.51 16.98 12.95
N GLU A 347 6.86 17.20 14.21
CA GLU A 347 7.87 18.16 14.66
C GLU A 347 9.24 17.86 14.01
N GLN A 348 9.63 16.58 13.93
CA GLN A 348 10.87 16.17 13.27
C GLN A 348 10.88 16.48 11.76
N PHE A 349 9.73 16.48 11.10
CA PHE A 349 9.62 16.90 9.69
C PHE A 349 9.72 18.41 9.55
N VAL A 350 9.12 19.17 10.47
CA VAL A 350 9.25 20.63 10.50
C VAL A 350 10.71 21.03 10.64
N GLU A 351 11.44 20.42 11.58
CA GLU A 351 12.87 20.62 11.75
C GLU A 351 13.67 20.24 10.49
N LEU A 352 13.40 19.05 9.93
CA LEU A 352 14.04 18.59 8.70
C LEU A 352 13.83 19.58 7.54
N PHE A 353 12.62 20.09 7.40
CA PHE A 353 12.24 21.01 6.33
C PHE A 353 12.87 22.40 6.50
N LEU A 354 12.92 22.94 7.72
CA LEU A 354 13.62 24.19 8.02
C LEU A 354 15.12 24.10 7.70
N ASN A 355 15.74 22.96 8.02
CA ASN A 355 17.15 22.69 7.72
C ASN A 355 17.43 22.53 6.20
N ASN A 356 16.39 22.36 5.36
CA ASN A 356 16.50 22.13 3.92
C ASN A 356 15.89 23.27 3.09
N GLY A 357 16.25 24.52 3.43
CA GLY A 357 16.07 25.69 2.55
C GLY A 357 14.70 26.36 2.58
N LEU A 358 13.84 26.05 3.55
CA LEU A 358 12.57 26.76 3.74
C LEU A 358 12.75 28.08 4.49
N CYS A 359 12.18 29.15 3.91
CA CYS A 359 12.20 30.48 4.52
C CYS A 359 10.85 30.77 5.19
N LEU A 360 10.80 30.68 6.52
CA LEU A 360 9.57 30.87 7.30
C LEU A 360 8.92 32.25 7.07
N HIS A 361 9.73 33.32 7.00
CA HIS A 361 9.24 34.68 6.79
C HIS A 361 8.42 34.86 5.50
N ARG A 362 8.76 34.11 4.45
CA ARG A 362 8.06 34.17 3.15
C ARG A 362 6.79 33.35 3.15
N LEU A 363 6.72 32.36 4.05
CA LEU A 363 5.64 31.40 4.12
C LEU A 363 4.47 31.90 4.96
N LEU A 364 4.74 32.63 6.05
CA LEU A 364 3.74 33.10 7.02
C LEU A 364 3.08 34.40 6.55
N ILE A 365 2.21 34.29 5.55
CA ILE A 365 1.33 35.37 5.07
C ILE A 365 0.00 35.27 5.81
N PRO A 366 -0.72 36.39 6.10
CA PRO A 366 -1.98 36.36 6.85
C PRO A 366 -2.99 35.31 6.38
N SER A 367 -3.16 35.13 5.06
CA SER A 367 -4.06 34.11 4.50
C SER A 367 -3.69 32.67 4.89
N ARG A 368 -2.40 32.34 4.91
CA ARG A 368 -1.90 31.01 5.31
C ARG A 368 -1.99 30.83 6.83
N LEU A 369 -1.76 31.88 7.60
CA LEU A 369 -1.91 31.85 9.06
C LEU A 369 -3.36 31.62 9.45
N SER A 370 -4.31 32.39 8.89
CA SER A 370 -5.74 32.19 9.10
C SER A 370 -6.14 30.75 8.77
N PHE A 371 -5.68 30.21 7.64
CA PHE A 371 -5.92 28.81 7.27
C PHE A 371 -5.37 27.81 8.30
N LEU A 372 -4.13 27.99 8.79
CA LEU A 372 -3.55 27.11 9.81
C LEU A 372 -4.35 27.15 11.12
N TYR A 373 -4.82 28.32 11.53
CA TYR A 373 -5.69 28.47 12.69
C TYR A 373 -7.06 27.80 12.50
N GLU A 374 -7.67 27.97 11.32
CA GLU A 374 -8.94 27.32 10.96
C GLU A 374 -8.84 25.79 10.94
N GLN A 375 -7.69 25.25 10.55
CA GLN A 375 -7.45 23.80 10.45
C GLN A 375 -6.84 23.21 11.72
N SER A 376 -6.68 24.00 12.80
CA SER A 376 -6.13 23.51 14.05
C SER A 376 -6.99 22.37 14.61
N LEU A 377 -6.31 21.31 15.07
CA LEU A 377 -6.92 20.01 15.40
C LEU A 377 -7.95 20.08 16.54
N GLU A 378 -7.93 21.16 17.32
CA GLU A 378 -8.86 21.44 18.39
C GLU A 378 -9.72 22.65 18.00
N ASN A 379 -10.66 22.45 17.07
CA ASN A 379 -11.66 23.48 16.73
C ASN A 379 -12.32 24.05 17.99
N ASP A 380 -12.55 23.22 19.02
CA ASP A 380 -13.11 23.66 20.30
C ASP A 380 -12.17 24.58 21.10
N PHE A 381 -10.85 24.37 21.03
CA PHE A 381 -9.88 25.27 21.66
C PHE A 381 -9.81 26.59 20.91
N PHE A 382 -9.69 26.56 19.59
CA PHE A 382 -9.57 27.80 18.81
C PHE A 382 -10.88 28.60 18.84
N VAL A 383 -12.03 27.95 18.69
CA VAL A 383 -13.33 28.61 18.78
C VAL A 383 -13.61 29.07 20.22
N GLY A 384 -13.49 28.18 21.20
CA GLY A 384 -13.86 28.48 22.59
C GLY A 384 -12.90 29.39 23.34
N ILE A 385 -11.60 29.37 23.04
CA ILE A 385 -10.60 30.21 23.71
C ILE A 385 -10.20 31.39 22.83
N CYS A 386 -9.74 31.15 21.60
CA CYS A 386 -9.18 32.24 20.78
C CYS A 386 -10.28 33.16 20.23
N LEU A 387 -11.37 32.61 19.67
CA LEU A 387 -12.45 33.42 19.10
C LEU A 387 -13.41 33.98 20.16
N GLU A 388 -13.92 33.12 21.04
CA GLU A 388 -14.96 33.50 22.00
C GLU A 388 -14.42 34.25 23.22
N LYS A 389 -13.29 33.82 23.83
CA LYS A 389 -12.75 34.48 25.03
C LYS A 389 -11.80 35.63 24.74
N VAL A 390 -10.87 35.47 23.80
CA VAL A 390 -9.83 36.48 23.54
C VAL A 390 -10.31 37.56 22.58
N LEU A 391 -10.95 37.18 21.47
CA LEU A 391 -11.40 38.11 20.43
C LEU A 391 -12.86 38.56 20.62
N ASN A 392 -13.59 37.96 21.57
CA ASN A 392 -15.00 38.25 21.89
C ASN A 392 -15.93 38.21 20.66
N ARG A 393 -15.58 37.39 19.66
CA ARG A 393 -16.36 37.18 18.43
C ARG A 393 -17.20 35.92 18.61
N LYS A 394 -18.53 36.07 18.69
CA LYS A 394 -19.45 34.93 18.79
C LYS A 394 -19.54 34.20 17.46
N THR A 395 -19.30 32.89 17.45
CA THR A 395 -19.60 32.07 16.27
C THR A 395 -21.09 31.77 16.24
N VAL A 396 -21.77 32.10 15.14
CA VAL A 396 -23.18 31.71 14.95
C VAL A 396 -23.19 30.24 14.58
N SER A 397 -23.86 29.43 15.40
CA SER A 397 -24.10 28.00 15.19
C SER A 397 -24.39 27.69 13.71
N GLY A 398 -23.51 26.90 13.08
CA GLY A 398 -23.72 26.36 11.73
C GLY A 398 -22.90 26.97 10.58
N ARG A 399 -21.99 27.92 10.81
CA ARG A 399 -21.07 28.41 9.76
C ARG A 399 -19.62 27.97 9.99
N SER A 400 -18.98 27.44 8.94
CA SER A 400 -17.55 27.15 8.94
C SER A 400 -16.72 28.42 9.17
N VAL A 401 -15.58 28.27 9.86
CA VAL A 401 -14.69 29.36 10.34
C VAL A 401 -14.27 30.35 9.23
N GLY A 402 -14.21 29.91 7.97
CA GLY A 402 -13.88 30.75 6.81
C GLY A 402 -14.82 31.93 6.55
N THR A 403 -15.96 32.03 7.23
CA THR A 403 -16.88 33.17 7.12
C THR A 403 -16.53 34.34 8.05
N VAL A 404 -15.67 34.13 9.07
CA VAL A 404 -15.38 35.14 10.10
C VAL A 404 -14.31 36.15 9.65
N TRP A 405 -13.50 35.79 8.66
CA TRP A 405 -12.38 36.60 8.15
C TRP A 405 -12.72 37.43 6.90
N GLY A 406 -13.97 37.37 6.40
CA GLY A 406 -14.40 38.04 5.17
C GLY A 406 -14.81 39.51 5.31
N GLU A 407 -14.93 40.04 6.53
CA GLU A 407 -15.32 41.44 6.75
C GLU A 407 -14.18 42.22 7.41
N GLY A 408 -13.34 42.84 6.58
CA GLY A 408 -12.76 44.17 6.83
C GLY A 408 -11.92 44.39 8.09
N GLY A 409 -11.25 43.38 8.64
CA GLY A 409 -10.32 43.56 9.75
C GLY A 409 -8.87 43.57 9.28
N GLU A 410 -8.28 44.75 9.14
CA GLU A 410 -6.81 44.89 9.09
C GLU A 410 -6.19 44.33 10.39
N LEU A 411 -5.03 43.70 10.26
CA LEU A 411 -4.20 43.19 11.36
C LEU A 411 -3.42 44.32 12.02
#